data_AF-A0A537NL27-F1
#
_entry.id   AF-A0A537NL27-F1
#
_cell.length_a   1.000
_cell.length_b   1.000
_cell.length_c   1.000
_cell.angle_alpha   90.00
_cell.angle_beta   90.00
_cell.angle_gamma   90.00
#
_symmetry.space_group_name_H-M   'P 1'
#
loop_
_entity.id
_entity.type
_entity.pdbx_description
1 polymer ?
#
loop_
_entity_poly.entity_id
_entity_poly.type
_entity_poly.pdbx_seq_one_letter_code
_entity_poly.pdbx_strand_id
1 'polypeptide(L)'
;MRRFVIAAVALAAIAGGGLVLSRASTVDDVKAAKEADGAFLADLGKADGKAISGLLDRRFAWIDREGRTHNRRETLKSFPALAATRSADKDVSAQFYGRMFAVRGNHENSRFLRVFVKRHHGWKAIMLMETPLGQDEPATPWQLAAGSGTCDNPCRTVPYAPKRQMDKEILAAWQASKVQEWHESGVPADAVSSMRVFGFGAKSALMISQQIPYRGGKPYTDVRLWVQGPKGWEPALSEHVTIQSALPVPALASKQ
;
A
#
# COMPACT_ATOMS: atom_id res chain seq x y z
N MET A 1 -61.89 35.85 -13.80
CA MET A 1 -61.15 36.90 -14.54
C MET A 1 -60.45 37.83 -13.57
N ARG A 2 -59.13 37.75 -13.44
CA ARG A 2 -58.21 38.91 -13.45
C ARG A 2 -56.78 38.40 -13.21
N ARG A 3 -55.96 38.62 -14.23
CA ARG A 3 -54.54 38.29 -14.35
C ARG A 3 -53.74 39.33 -13.57
N PHE A 4 -52.69 38.92 -12.87
CA PHE A 4 -51.54 39.79 -12.63
C PHE A 4 -50.26 39.02 -12.95
N VAL A 5 -49.66 39.40 -14.07
CA VAL A 5 -48.29 39.11 -14.46
C VAL A 5 -47.50 40.37 -14.09
N ILE A 6 -46.48 40.24 -13.24
CA ILE A 6 -45.33 41.15 -13.23
C ILE A 6 -44.08 40.30 -13.15
N ALA A 7 -43.18 40.56 -14.09
CA ALA A 7 -41.94 39.85 -14.36
C ALA A 7 -40.78 40.27 -13.44
N ALA A 8 -39.93 39.28 -13.16
CA ALA A 8 -38.47 39.28 -12.94
C ALA A 8 -37.74 40.51 -12.35
N VAL A 9 -36.98 40.26 -11.28
CA VAL A 9 -35.55 40.59 -11.22
C VAL A 9 -34.80 39.40 -10.62
N ALA A 10 -33.91 38.81 -11.43
CA ALA A 10 -32.87 37.90 -10.97
C ALA A 10 -31.71 38.72 -10.41
N LEU A 11 -31.22 38.35 -9.23
CA LEU A 11 -29.89 38.73 -8.76
C LEU A 11 -29.23 37.50 -8.16
N ALA A 12 -28.35 36.92 -8.96
CA ALA A 12 -27.43 35.87 -8.58
C ALA A 12 -26.39 36.45 -7.61
N ALA A 13 -26.22 35.80 -6.46
CA ALA A 13 -25.00 35.90 -5.66
C ALA A 13 -24.33 34.52 -5.66
N ILE A 14 -23.46 34.31 -6.65
CA ILE A 14 -22.51 33.20 -6.68
C ILE A 14 -21.45 33.52 -5.62
N ALA A 15 -21.67 33.07 -4.39
CA ALA A 15 -20.58 32.93 -3.42
C ALA A 15 -19.87 31.62 -3.75
N GLY A 16 -18.75 31.73 -4.47
CA GLY A 16 -17.85 30.65 -4.83
C GLY A 16 -17.20 30.00 -3.61
N GLY A 17 -17.95 29.21 -2.87
CA GLY A 17 -17.42 28.18 -1.99
C GLY A 17 -17.47 26.87 -2.76
N GLY A 18 -16.37 26.47 -3.38
CA GLY A 18 -16.25 25.16 -4.00
C GLY A 18 -16.48 24.09 -2.94
N LEU A 19 -17.71 23.58 -2.85
CA LEU A 19 -18.04 22.42 -2.05
C LEU A 19 -17.29 21.25 -2.69
N VAL A 20 -16.12 20.92 -2.15
CA VAL A 20 -15.44 19.67 -2.48
C VAL A 20 -16.28 18.56 -1.85
N LEU A 21 -17.32 18.14 -2.58
CA LEU A 21 -18.10 16.96 -2.26
C LEU A 21 -17.15 15.76 -2.33
N SER A 22 -16.58 15.42 -1.16
CA SER A 22 -16.03 14.10 -0.93
C SER A 22 -17.18 13.11 -1.12
N ARG A 23 -17.28 12.49 -2.31
CA ARG A 23 -18.24 11.42 -2.55
C ARG A 23 -17.98 10.30 -1.54
N ALA A 24 -18.89 10.14 -0.59
CA ALA A 24 -18.98 8.94 0.21
C ALA A 24 -19.13 7.75 -0.74
N SER A 25 -18.43 6.66 -0.46
CA SER A 25 -18.52 5.43 -1.24
C SER A 25 -19.91 4.82 -1.13
N THR A 26 -20.44 4.36 -2.26
CA THR A 26 -21.74 3.69 -2.28
C THR A 26 -21.60 2.25 -1.77
N VAL A 27 -22.69 1.69 -1.23
CA VAL A 27 -22.76 0.27 -0.85
C VAL A 27 -22.38 -0.63 -2.04
N ASP A 28 -22.74 -0.21 -3.25
CA ASP A 28 -22.41 -0.90 -4.50
C ASP A 28 -20.90 -0.98 -4.75
N ASP A 29 -20.14 0.07 -4.41
CA ASP A 29 -18.68 0.08 -4.62
C ASP A 29 -17.97 -0.93 -3.72
N VAL A 30 -18.44 -1.06 -2.46
CA VAL A 30 -17.91 -2.04 -1.51
C VAL A 30 -18.24 -3.46 -1.99
N LYS A 31 -19.48 -3.67 -2.46
CA LYS A 31 -19.91 -4.96 -3.01
C LYS A 31 -19.08 -5.35 -4.23
N ALA A 32 -18.92 -4.44 -5.19
CA ALA A 32 -18.14 -4.68 -6.41
C ALA A 32 -16.66 -4.96 -6.11
N ALA A 33 -16.08 -4.34 -5.07
CA ALA A 33 -14.71 -4.63 -4.65
C ALA A 33 -14.57 -6.05 -4.09
N LYS A 34 -15.53 -6.50 -3.26
CA LYS A 34 -15.57 -7.87 -2.73
C LYS A 34 -15.79 -8.90 -3.84
N GLU A 35 -16.67 -8.61 -4.80
CA GLU A 35 -16.88 -9.46 -5.98
C GLU A 35 -15.61 -9.60 -6.82
N ALA A 36 -14.80 -8.55 -6.93
CA ALA A 36 -13.52 -8.61 -7.64
C ALA A 36 -12.47 -9.50 -6.94
N ASP A 37 -12.40 -9.47 -5.60
CA ASP A 37 -11.56 -10.42 -4.84
C ASP A 37 -12.07 -11.85 -5.01
N GLY A 38 -13.39 -12.07 -4.93
CA GLY A 38 -14.01 -13.37 -5.19
C GLY A 38 -13.73 -13.90 -6.61
N ALA A 39 -13.82 -13.04 -7.63
CA ALA A 39 -13.49 -13.39 -9.02
C ALA A 39 -12.00 -13.72 -9.18
N PHE A 40 -11.13 -12.91 -8.58
CA PHE A 40 -9.69 -13.17 -8.57
C PHE A 40 -9.38 -14.54 -7.96
N LEU A 41 -9.97 -14.85 -6.81
CA LEU A 41 -9.84 -16.16 -6.19
C LEU A 41 -10.44 -17.27 -7.06
N ALA A 42 -11.61 -17.08 -7.67
CA ALA A 42 -12.19 -18.11 -8.52
C ALA A 42 -11.30 -18.44 -9.73
N ASP A 43 -10.76 -17.42 -10.39
CA ASP A 43 -9.91 -17.58 -11.58
C ASP A 43 -8.51 -18.11 -11.24
N LEU A 44 -7.98 -17.72 -10.08
CA LEU A 44 -6.76 -18.32 -9.51
C LEU A 44 -6.96 -19.82 -9.27
N GLY A 45 -8.11 -20.24 -8.73
CA GLY A 45 -8.40 -21.64 -8.43
C GLY A 45 -8.63 -22.50 -9.67
N LYS A 46 -9.05 -21.90 -10.78
CA LYS A 46 -9.20 -22.56 -12.08
C LYS A 46 -7.90 -22.58 -12.89
N ALA A 47 -6.84 -21.93 -12.41
CA ALA A 47 -5.63 -21.65 -13.18
C ALA A 47 -5.95 -20.99 -14.55
N ASP A 48 -6.97 -20.11 -14.61
CA ASP A 48 -7.33 -19.39 -15.84
C ASP A 48 -6.46 -18.13 -16.03
N GLY A 49 -5.33 -18.32 -16.73
CA GLY A 49 -4.38 -17.24 -17.02
C GLY A 49 -4.96 -16.12 -17.89
N LYS A 50 -6.00 -16.39 -18.68
CA LYS A 50 -6.64 -15.37 -19.52
C LYS A 50 -7.58 -14.50 -18.68
N ALA A 51 -8.40 -15.12 -17.83
CA ALA A 51 -9.30 -14.41 -16.94
C ALA A 51 -8.51 -13.57 -15.92
N ILE A 52 -7.48 -14.16 -15.29
CA ILE A 52 -6.65 -13.45 -14.31
C ILE A 52 -5.96 -12.22 -14.94
N SER A 53 -5.49 -12.33 -16.19
CA SER A 53 -4.88 -11.21 -16.92
C SER A 53 -5.82 -10.01 -17.00
N GLY A 54 -7.12 -10.26 -17.18
CA GLY A 54 -8.15 -9.22 -17.17
C GLY A 54 -8.33 -8.55 -15.80
N LEU A 55 -8.00 -9.23 -14.70
CA LEU A 55 -8.15 -8.75 -13.33
C LEU A 55 -6.92 -8.01 -12.78
N LEU A 56 -5.74 -8.17 -13.40
CA LEU A 56 -4.52 -7.50 -12.95
C LEU A 56 -4.40 -6.06 -13.47
N ASP A 57 -4.10 -5.12 -12.58
CA ASP A 57 -3.76 -3.73 -12.93
C ASP A 57 -2.50 -3.66 -13.79
N ARG A 58 -2.41 -2.67 -14.67
CA ARG A 58 -1.21 -2.48 -15.50
C ARG A 58 0.08 -2.29 -14.67
N ARG A 59 -0.03 -1.80 -13.43
CA ARG A 59 1.09 -1.60 -12.49
C ARG A 59 1.15 -2.69 -11.42
N PHE A 60 0.55 -3.84 -11.69
CA PHE A 60 0.49 -4.95 -10.75
C PHE A 60 1.88 -5.39 -10.29
N ALA A 61 1.99 -5.69 -9.00
CA ALA A 61 3.15 -6.31 -8.37
C ALA A 61 2.71 -7.49 -7.48
N TRP A 62 3.35 -8.64 -7.62
CA TRP A 62 3.26 -9.73 -6.67
C TRP A 62 4.58 -9.86 -5.93
N ILE A 63 4.53 -9.80 -4.61
CA ILE A 63 5.67 -9.98 -3.72
C ILE A 63 5.51 -11.36 -3.10
N ASP A 64 6.36 -12.30 -3.50
CA ASP A 64 6.27 -13.69 -3.07
C ASP A 64 6.85 -13.91 -1.66
N ARG A 65 6.73 -15.15 -1.17
CA ARG A 65 7.23 -15.60 0.14
C ARG A 65 8.75 -15.42 0.32
N GLU A 66 9.50 -15.31 -0.78
CA GLU A 66 10.94 -15.06 -0.78
C GLU A 66 11.27 -13.55 -0.86
N GLY A 67 10.26 -12.68 -0.83
CA GLY A 67 10.37 -11.24 -0.94
C GLY A 67 10.69 -10.74 -2.34
N ARG A 68 10.60 -11.57 -3.38
CA ARG A 68 10.84 -11.18 -4.77
C ARG A 68 9.62 -10.48 -5.32
N THR A 69 9.84 -9.36 -6.01
CA THR A 69 8.76 -8.62 -6.68
C THR A 69 8.67 -9.02 -8.14
N HIS A 70 7.53 -9.57 -8.53
CA HIS A 70 7.15 -9.89 -9.91
C HIS A 70 6.18 -8.84 -10.44
N ASN A 71 6.46 -8.28 -11.60
CA ASN A 71 5.50 -7.41 -12.29
C ASN A 71 4.38 -8.24 -12.94
N ARG A 72 3.37 -7.55 -13.51
CA ARG A 72 2.25 -8.18 -14.23
C ARG A 72 2.69 -9.23 -15.27
N ARG A 73 3.72 -8.93 -16.06
CA ARG A 73 4.16 -9.81 -17.16
C ARG A 73 4.84 -11.06 -16.60
N GLU A 74 5.74 -10.88 -15.64
CA GLU A 74 6.41 -11.99 -14.94
C GLU A 74 5.40 -12.88 -14.22
N THR A 75 4.42 -12.27 -13.54
CA THR A 75 3.36 -13.02 -12.85
C THR A 75 2.52 -13.84 -13.83
N LEU A 76 2.14 -13.27 -14.98
CA LEU A 76 1.38 -14.02 -15.99
C LEU A 76 2.20 -15.13 -16.63
N LYS A 77 3.51 -14.93 -16.81
CA LYS A 77 4.43 -15.97 -17.29
C LYS A 77 4.56 -17.11 -16.28
N SER A 78 4.61 -16.79 -14.99
CA SER A 78 4.74 -17.74 -13.88
C SER A 78 3.39 -18.13 -13.25
N PHE A 79 2.28 -17.81 -13.90
CA PHE A 79 0.95 -17.96 -13.31
C PHE A 79 0.59 -19.39 -12.87
N PRO A 80 0.96 -20.45 -13.61
CA PRO A 80 0.75 -21.81 -13.15
C PRO A 80 1.38 -22.08 -11.77
N ALA A 81 2.56 -21.50 -11.49
CA ALA A 81 3.20 -21.65 -10.18
C ALA A 81 2.43 -20.91 -9.08
N LEU A 82 1.95 -19.68 -9.36
CA LEU A 82 1.10 -18.93 -8.43
C LEU A 82 -0.23 -19.63 -8.17
N ALA A 83 -0.85 -20.22 -9.18
CA ALA A 83 -2.09 -20.98 -9.03
C ALA A 83 -1.88 -22.26 -8.20
N ALA A 84 -0.73 -22.91 -8.34
CA ALA A 84 -0.38 -24.13 -7.62
C ALA A 84 -0.13 -23.89 -6.11
N THR A 85 0.26 -22.68 -5.70
CA THR A 85 0.43 -22.32 -4.28
C THR A 85 -0.87 -21.87 -3.61
N ARG A 86 -2.01 -21.99 -4.31
CA ARG A 86 -3.30 -21.61 -3.76
C ARG A 86 -3.66 -22.51 -2.58
N SER A 87 -3.98 -21.86 -1.46
CA SER A 87 -4.63 -22.48 -0.34
C SER A 87 -5.87 -21.72 0.10
N ALA A 88 -6.68 -22.36 0.95
CA ALA A 88 -7.85 -21.72 1.52
C ALA A 88 -7.44 -20.60 2.48
N ASP A 89 -8.01 -19.42 2.27
CA ASP A 89 -7.83 -18.28 3.16
C ASP A 89 -8.56 -18.50 4.48
N LYS A 90 -7.94 -18.07 5.57
CA LYS A 90 -8.43 -18.07 6.95
C LYS A 90 -8.27 -16.68 7.55
N ASP A 91 -9.05 -16.39 8.61
CA ASP A 91 -8.98 -15.13 9.37
C ASP A 91 -9.07 -13.88 8.49
N VAL A 92 -9.91 -13.96 7.45
CA VAL A 92 -9.98 -12.93 6.41
C VAL A 92 -10.64 -11.67 6.96
N SER A 93 -9.94 -10.55 6.82
CA SER A 93 -10.48 -9.22 7.05
C SER A 93 -10.30 -8.36 5.80
N ALA A 94 -11.32 -7.57 5.51
CA ALA A 94 -11.37 -6.74 4.32
C ALA A 94 -11.67 -5.30 4.70
N GLN A 95 -10.88 -4.36 4.17
CA GLN A 95 -10.99 -2.93 4.45
C GLN A 95 -11.12 -2.14 3.16
N PHE A 96 -12.02 -1.15 3.17
CA PHE A 96 -12.34 -0.34 2.02
C PHE A 96 -11.91 1.12 2.25
N TYR A 97 -11.12 1.64 1.32
CA TYR A 97 -10.49 2.96 1.39
C TYR A 97 -10.91 3.84 0.19
N GLY A 98 -12.16 3.74 -0.26
CA GLY A 98 -12.69 4.52 -1.38
C GLY A 98 -12.33 3.92 -2.74
N ARG A 99 -11.12 4.20 -3.24
CA ARG A 99 -10.67 3.67 -4.55
C ARG A 99 -9.67 2.53 -4.42
N MET A 100 -9.47 2.06 -3.21
CA MET A 100 -8.59 0.98 -2.83
C MET A 100 -9.31 0.06 -1.85
N PHE A 101 -9.12 -1.24 -2.00
CA PHE A 101 -9.73 -2.27 -1.18
C PHE A 101 -8.64 -3.27 -0.82
N ALA A 102 -8.45 -3.54 0.46
CA ALA A 102 -7.41 -4.41 0.97
C ALA A 102 -8.06 -5.62 1.65
N VAL A 103 -7.60 -6.80 1.30
CA VAL A 103 -7.99 -8.07 1.93
C VAL A 103 -6.74 -8.68 2.54
N ARG A 104 -6.81 -9.01 3.81
CA ARG A 104 -5.72 -9.67 4.54
C ARG A 104 -6.23 -10.89 5.27
N GLY A 105 -5.36 -11.84 5.51
CA GLY A 105 -5.68 -13.05 6.26
C GLY A 105 -4.48 -13.98 6.27
N ASN A 106 -4.74 -15.25 6.52
CA ASN A 106 -3.73 -16.30 6.54
C ASN A 106 -4.06 -17.36 5.49
N HIS A 107 -3.06 -17.93 4.82
CA HIS A 107 -3.21 -19.21 4.13
C HIS A 107 -1.93 -20.03 4.34
N GLU A 108 -2.07 -21.34 4.56
CA GLU A 108 -0.96 -22.22 4.94
C GLU A 108 -0.11 -21.62 6.08
N ASN A 109 1.16 -21.31 5.79
CA ASN A 109 2.15 -20.74 6.68
C ASN A 109 2.52 -19.32 6.26
N SER A 110 1.57 -18.52 5.76
CA SER A 110 1.82 -17.12 5.38
C SER A 110 0.63 -16.23 5.71
N ARG A 111 0.93 -15.01 6.16
CA ARG A 111 0.00 -13.88 6.07
C ARG A 111 -0.06 -13.46 4.61
N PHE A 112 -1.24 -13.07 4.14
CA PHE A 112 -1.38 -12.49 2.81
C PHE A 112 -1.99 -11.10 2.89
N LEU A 113 -1.64 -10.28 1.90
CA LEU A 113 -2.27 -9.01 1.63
C LEU A 113 -2.57 -8.92 0.13
N ARG A 114 -3.84 -8.77 -0.21
CA ARG A 114 -4.31 -8.48 -1.57
C ARG A 114 -4.89 -7.09 -1.61
N VAL A 115 -4.43 -6.26 -2.54
CA VAL A 115 -4.91 -4.89 -2.73
C VAL A 115 -5.49 -4.76 -4.12
N PHE A 116 -6.75 -4.32 -4.15
CA PHE A 116 -7.52 -4.02 -5.35
C PHE A 116 -7.75 -2.52 -5.46
N VAL A 117 -7.81 -2.00 -6.69
CA VAL A 117 -8.02 -0.59 -6.97
C VAL A 117 -9.10 -0.38 -8.02
N LYS A 118 -9.90 0.67 -7.84
CA LYS A 118 -10.98 1.03 -8.77
C LYS A 118 -10.42 1.77 -9.99
N ARG A 119 -10.49 1.13 -11.16
CA ARG A 119 -10.19 1.71 -12.48
C ARG A 119 -11.47 2.02 -13.25
N HIS A 120 -11.30 2.66 -14.41
CA HIS A 120 -12.42 2.93 -15.32
C HIS A 120 -13.13 1.63 -15.74
N HIS A 121 -12.37 0.56 -15.97
CA HIS A 121 -12.87 -0.76 -16.38
C HIS A 121 -13.09 -1.73 -15.20
N GLY A 122 -13.51 -1.19 -14.04
CA GLY A 122 -13.78 -1.97 -12.84
C GLY A 122 -12.58 -2.09 -11.88
N TRP A 123 -12.76 -2.92 -10.86
CA TRP A 123 -11.76 -3.22 -9.84
C TRP A 123 -10.67 -4.13 -10.41
N LYS A 124 -9.41 -3.84 -10.06
CA LYS A 124 -8.23 -4.60 -10.49
C LYS A 124 -7.31 -4.88 -9.32
N ALA A 125 -6.79 -6.09 -9.21
CA ALA A 125 -5.70 -6.39 -8.28
C ALA A 125 -4.47 -5.57 -8.69
N ILE A 126 -3.86 -4.83 -7.77
CA ILE A 126 -2.62 -4.09 -8.03
C ILE A 126 -1.45 -4.61 -7.23
N MET A 127 -1.69 -5.23 -6.07
CA MET A 127 -0.61 -5.76 -5.25
C MET A 127 -1.05 -7.01 -4.51
N LEU A 128 -0.20 -8.04 -4.56
CA LEU A 128 -0.30 -9.22 -3.70
C LEU A 128 1.01 -9.32 -2.92
N MET A 129 0.94 -9.66 -1.65
CA MET A 129 2.09 -9.96 -0.81
C MET A 129 1.79 -11.22 0.00
N GLU A 130 2.78 -12.10 0.09
CA GLU A 130 2.80 -13.23 1.02
C GLU A 130 3.97 -13.08 1.98
N THR A 131 3.68 -13.05 3.28
CA THR A 131 4.66 -12.94 4.35
C THR A 131 4.67 -14.24 5.14
N PRO A 132 5.74 -15.06 5.06
CA PRO A 132 5.82 -16.32 5.80
C PRO A 132 5.67 -16.12 7.31
N LEU A 133 4.89 -17.00 7.94
CA LEU A 133 4.80 -17.08 9.39
C LEU A 133 6.10 -17.68 9.95
N GLY A 134 6.64 -17.09 11.02
CA GLY A 134 7.85 -17.58 11.69
C GLY A 134 9.17 -17.22 11.00
N GLN A 135 9.16 -16.39 9.95
CA GLN A 135 10.35 -15.61 9.60
C GLN A 135 10.40 -14.40 10.54
N ASP A 136 11.56 -14.17 11.14
CA ASP A 136 11.76 -13.12 12.14
C ASP A 136 11.25 -11.77 11.62
N GLU A 137 10.16 -11.25 12.21
CA GLU A 137 10.01 -9.81 12.29
C GLU A 137 11.30 -9.31 12.98
N PRO A 138 12.01 -8.30 12.43
CA PRO A 138 13.12 -7.72 13.16
C PRO A 138 12.62 -7.39 14.57
N ALA A 139 13.32 -7.93 15.58
CA ALA A 139 12.85 -8.00 16.95
C ALA A 139 12.16 -6.72 17.42
N THR A 140 11.02 -6.88 18.10
CA THR A 140 10.30 -5.77 18.72
C THR A 140 11.23 -4.89 19.59
N PRO A 141 10.95 -3.57 19.71
CA PRO A 141 11.97 -2.55 19.95
C PRO A 141 12.57 -2.41 21.36
N TRP A 142 12.39 -3.36 22.28
CA TRP A 142 12.75 -3.15 23.70
C TRP A 142 13.83 -4.09 24.26
N GLN A 143 14.48 -4.90 23.42
CA GLN A 143 15.67 -5.66 23.82
C GLN A 143 16.84 -5.32 22.91
N LEU A 144 17.57 -4.26 23.28
CA LEU A 144 19.03 -4.09 23.23
C LEU A 144 19.36 -2.59 23.39
N ALA A 145 20.40 -2.32 24.17
CA ALA A 145 20.68 -1.08 24.88
C ALA A 145 20.62 0.22 24.06
N ALA A 146 20.16 1.28 24.74
CA ALA A 146 20.23 2.66 24.29
C ALA A 146 21.69 3.07 24.01
N GLY A 147 21.94 3.57 22.81
CA GLY A 147 23.19 4.22 22.43
C GLY A 147 22.89 5.54 21.76
N SER A 148 23.35 6.63 22.36
CA SER A 148 23.23 8.01 21.87
C SER A 148 24.04 8.23 20.59
N GLY A 149 23.45 8.86 19.57
CA GLY A 149 24.15 9.22 18.34
C GLY A 149 23.56 10.45 17.64
N THR A 150 24.44 11.31 17.14
CA THR A 150 24.14 12.46 16.27
C THR A 150 24.48 12.09 14.82
N CYS A 151 23.46 11.78 14.02
CA CYS A 151 23.55 11.56 12.58
C CYS A 151 22.36 12.27 11.93
N ASP A 152 22.53 12.79 10.71
CA ASP A 152 21.46 13.38 9.88
C ASP A 152 20.59 12.26 9.24
N ASN A 153 20.06 11.43 10.13
CA ASN A 153 19.02 10.43 9.98
C ASN A 153 17.76 10.99 10.70
N PRO A 154 16.52 10.65 10.28
CA PRO A 154 16.15 9.54 9.41
C PRO A 154 15.58 9.95 8.05
N CYS A 155 16.12 9.31 7.02
CA CYS A 155 15.57 9.24 5.66
C CYS A 155 15.14 10.59 5.03
N ARG A 156 15.90 11.67 5.25
CA ARG A 156 15.61 12.98 4.61
C ARG A 156 15.64 12.93 3.08
N THR A 157 16.33 11.95 2.50
CA THR A 157 16.35 11.70 1.06
C THR A 157 16.11 10.22 0.77
N VAL A 158 15.26 9.94 -0.21
CA VAL A 158 14.96 8.59 -0.72
C VAL A 158 15.11 8.57 -2.23
N PRO A 159 15.36 7.40 -2.87
CA PRO A 159 15.44 7.25 -4.31
C PRO A 159 14.05 7.29 -4.98
N TYR A 160 13.26 8.32 -4.65
CA TYR A 160 11.94 8.59 -5.18
C TYR A 160 11.74 10.09 -5.34
N ALA A 161 11.55 10.53 -6.59
CA ALA A 161 11.23 11.91 -6.93
C ALA A 161 9.71 12.04 -7.12
N PRO A 162 8.96 12.56 -6.11
CA PRO A 162 7.51 12.69 -6.21
C PRO A 162 7.14 13.70 -7.30
N LYS A 163 6.26 13.30 -8.22
CA LYS A 163 5.83 14.15 -9.33
C LYS A 163 4.55 14.92 -9.01
N ARG A 164 3.64 14.31 -8.26
CA ARG A 164 2.33 14.89 -7.93
C ARG A 164 2.32 15.46 -6.53
N GLN A 165 1.44 16.42 -6.27
CA GLN A 165 1.29 17.03 -4.95
C GLN A 165 1.01 15.98 -3.86
N MET A 166 0.07 15.07 -4.11
CA MET A 166 -0.20 13.92 -3.24
C MET A 166 1.03 13.06 -2.98
N ASP A 167 1.86 12.79 -4.00
CA ASP A 167 3.08 11.99 -3.83
C ASP A 167 4.07 12.69 -2.89
N LYS A 168 4.15 14.03 -2.95
CA LYS A 168 4.99 14.85 -2.07
C LYS A 168 4.48 14.80 -0.64
N GLU A 169 3.16 14.90 -0.44
CA GLU A 169 2.54 14.87 0.88
C GLU A 169 2.68 13.50 1.55
N ILE A 170 2.49 12.42 0.80
CA ILE A 170 2.71 11.05 1.31
C ILE A 170 4.18 10.84 1.66
N LEU A 171 5.11 11.32 0.81
CA LEU A 171 6.53 11.23 1.11
C LEU A 171 6.86 12.00 2.38
N ALA A 172 6.36 13.23 2.53
CA ALA A 172 6.56 14.04 3.72
C ALA A 172 5.99 13.37 4.98
N ALA A 173 4.78 12.79 4.90
CA ALA A 173 4.17 12.05 6.00
C ALA A 173 4.97 10.79 6.38
N TRP A 174 5.49 10.06 5.39
CA TRP A 174 6.38 8.92 5.64
C TRP A 174 7.69 9.36 6.30
N GLN A 175 8.32 10.43 5.82
CA GLN A 175 9.54 10.96 6.42
C GLN A 175 9.31 11.42 7.86
N ALA A 176 8.19 12.09 8.14
CA ALA A 176 7.79 12.46 9.49
C ALA A 176 7.57 11.24 10.39
N SER A 177 6.96 10.16 9.88
CA SER A 177 6.79 8.91 10.64
C SER A 177 8.14 8.30 11.01
N LYS A 178 9.11 8.32 10.09
CA LYS A 178 10.47 7.82 10.37
C LYS A 178 11.22 8.66 11.40
N VAL A 179 11.02 9.98 11.39
CA VAL A 179 11.55 10.88 12.42
C VAL A 179 10.96 10.56 13.78
N GLN A 180 9.65 10.34 13.84
CA GLN A 180 8.97 9.96 15.08
C GLN A 180 9.43 8.59 15.60
N GLU A 181 9.46 7.57 14.75
CA GLU A 181 9.95 6.22 15.10
C GLU A 181 11.39 6.29 15.69
N TRP A 182 12.23 7.15 15.12
CA TRP A 182 13.58 7.38 15.63
C TRP A 182 13.58 8.08 16.99
N HIS A 183 12.79 9.14 17.19
CA HIS A 183 12.69 9.81 18.48
C HIS A 183 12.20 8.89 19.60
N GLU A 184 11.28 7.98 19.29
CA GLU A 184 10.71 7.05 20.26
C GLU A 184 11.66 5.89 20.58
N SER A 185 12.35 5.33 19.57
CA SER A 185 13.20 4.14 19.74
C SER A 185 14.67 4.45 19.98
N GLY A 186 15.12 5.67 19.67
CA GLY A 186 16.54 6.04 19.58
C GLY A 186 17.27 5.41 18.39
N VAL A 187 16.57 4.67 17.52
CA VAL A 187 17.19 3.84 16.49
C VAL A 187 16.95 4.44 15.10
N PRO A 188 18.01 4.61 14.29
CA PRO A 188 17.88 5.07 12.92
C PRO A 188 16.91 4.27 12.07
N ALA A 189 16.24 4.95 11.14
CA ALA A 189 15.39 4.29 10.17
C ALA A 189 16.23 3.52 9.15
N ASP A 190 15.71 2.39 8.68
CA ASP A 190 16.36 1.59 7.64
C ASP A 190 16.49 2.37 6.34
N ALA A 191 17.63 2.19 5.65
CA ALA A 191 17.89 2.90 4.41
C ALA A 191 16.97 2.40 3.30
N VAL A 192 16.35 3.32 2.55
CA VAL A 192 15.47 2.98 1.42
C VAL A 192 16.30 2.86 0.15
N SER A 193 16.33 1.67 -0.46
CA SER A 193 17.02 1.41 -1.73
C SER A 193 16.12 1.61 -2.96
N SER A 194 14.80 1.45 -2.80
CA SER A 194 13.81 1.80 -3.82
C SER A 194 12.49 2.18 -3.19
N MET A 195 11.74 3.09 -3.83
CA MET A 195 10.40 3.46 -3.38
C MET A 195 9.51 3.81 -4.58
N ARG A 196 8.26 3.35 -4.51
CA ARG A 196 7.20 3.68 -5.46
C ARG A 196 5.93 4.03 -4.69
N VAL A 197 5.31 5.14 -5.06
CA VAL A 197 4.00 5.55 -4.51
C VAL A 197 2.97 5.59 -5.64
N PHE A 198 1.81 5.01 -5.38
CA PHE A 198 0.67 4.98 -6.28
C PHE A 198 -0.55 5.55 -5.59
N GLY A 199 -0.95 6.77 -5.97
CA GLY A 199 -2.21 7.34 -5.49
C GLY A 199 -3.45 6.86 -6.24
N PHE A 200 -4.56 6.72 -5.50
CA PHE A 200 -5.88 6.31 -5.97
C PHE A 200 -6.95 7.26 -5.44
N GLY A 201 -7.41 8.17 -6.30
CA GLY A 201 -8.27 9.26 -5.87
C GLY A 201 -7.51 10.24 -4.98
N ALA A 202 -8.24 10.91 -4.09
CA ALA A 202 -7.69 11.92 -3.18
C ALA A 202 -7.45 11.39 -1.75
N LYS A 203 -7.79 10.13 -1.45
CA LYS A 203 -7.87 9.63 -0.07
C LYS A 203 -7.13 8.33 0.21
N SER A 204 -6.52 7.72 -0.81
CA SER A 204 -5.83 6.44 -0.63
C SER A 204 -4.62 6.33 -1.53
N ALA A 205 -3.55 5.72 -1.03
CA ALA A 205 -2.37 5.41 -1.80
C ALA A 205 -1.71 4.11 -1.32
N LEU A 206 -0.99 3.49 -2.25
CA LEU A 206 -0.13 2.33 -2.00
C LEU A 206 1.33 2.76 -2.15
N MET A 207 2.13 2.46 -1.14
CA MET A 207 3.58 2.61 -1.17
C MET A 207 4.21 1.22 -1.17
N ILE A 208 5.20 1.00 -2.04
CA ILE A 208 6.04 -0.18 -2.04
C ILE A 208 7.48 0.31 -1.96
N SER A 209 8.22 -0.14 -0.95
CA SER A 209 9.62 0.23 -0.73
C SER A 209 10.49 -0.99 -0.51
N GLN A 210 11.77 -0.89 -0.83
CA GLN A 210 12.79 -1.84 -0.40
C GLN A 210 13.71 -1.16 0.59
N GLN A 211 13.96 -1.81 1.71
CA GLN A 211 14.71 -1.27 2.84
C GLN A 211 15.90 -2.17 3.15
N ILE A 212 16.99 -1.53 3.58
CA ILE A 212 18.24 -2.16 4.00
C ILE A 212 18.34 -1.95 5.51
N PRO A 213 18.27 -3.03 6.32
CA PRO A 213 18.27 -2.94 7.77
C PRO A 213 19.50 -2.20 8.32
N TYR A 214 19.26 -1.16 9.11
CA TYR A 214 20.31 -0.41 9.79
C TYR A 214 21.10 -1.29 10.77
N ARG A 215 20.38 -2.16 11.50
CA ARG A 215 20.95 -3.09 12.48
C ARG A 215 21.58 -4.34 11.85
N GLY A 216 21.73 -4.37 10.53
CA GLY A 216 22.19 -5.53 9.79
C GLY A 216 21.09 -6.56 9.58
N GLY A 217 21.38 -7.55 8.75
CA GLY A 217 20.41 -8.55 8.29
C GLY A 217 20.09 -8.40 6.80
N LYS A 218 19.10 -9.14 6.32
CA LYS A 218 18.74 -9.13 4.90
C LYS A 218 17.82 -7.96 4.57
N PRO A 219 18.00 -7.31 3.40
CA PRO A 219 17.01 -6.38 2.86
C PRO A 219 15.60 -6.96 2.83
N TYR A 220 14.59 -6.10 2.91
CA TYR A 220 13.18 -6.49 2.88
C TYR A 220 12.36 -5.57 1.99
N THR A 221 11.22 -6.06 1.51
CA THR A 221 10.20 -5.27 0.80
C THR A 221 9.10 -4.91 1.78
N ASP A 222 8.81 -3.61 1.95
CA ASP A 222 7.70 -3.10 2.76
C ASP A 222 6.59 -2.54 1.87
N VAL A 223 5.36 -2.90 2.20
CA VAL A 223 4.14 -2.38 1.62
C VAL A 223 3.38 -1.61 2.68
N ARG A 224 3.07 -0.35 2.34
CA ARG A 224 2.28 0.53 3.21
C ARG A 224 1.08 1.10 2.48
N LEU A 225 -0.09 0.98 3.10
CA LEU A 225 -1.31 1.65 2.66
C LEU A 225 -1.45 2.97 3.40
N TRP A 226 -1.65 4.05 2.65
CA TRP A 226 -1.83 5.39 3.16
C TRP A 226 -3.25 5.86 2.92
N VAL A 227 -3.84 6.51 3.92
CA VAL A 227 -5.18 7.10 3.82
C VAL A 227 -5.13 8.57 4.23
N GLN A 228 -5.93 9.40 3.55
CA GLN A 228 -6.07 10.80 3.92
C GLN A 228 -7.09 10.93 5.06
N GLY A 229 -6.60 11.25 6.26
CA GLY A 229 -7.40 11.59 7.43
C GLY A 229 -7.50 13.10 7.66
N PRO A 230 -8.18 13.53 8.75
CA PRO A 230 -8.29 14.94 9.12
C PRO A 230 -6.95 15.61 9.43
N LYS A 231 -5.97 14.84 9.91
CA LYS A 231 -4.63 15.34 10.29
C LYS A 231 -3.60 15.24 9.15
N GLY A 232 -3.99 14.73 7.98
CA GLY A 232 -3.11 14.48 6.85
C GLY A 232 -3.09 13.02 6.42
N TRP A 233 -2.04 12.64 5.71
CA TRP A 233 -1.82 11.26 5.28
C TRP A 233 -1.33 10.42 6.46
N GLU A 234 -2.04 9.33 6.76
CA GLU A 234 -1.72 8.41 7.85
C GLU A 234 -1.57 6.97 7.32
N PRO A 235 -0.67 6.16 7.90
CA PRO A 235 -0.56 4.76 7.55
C PRO A 235 -1.77 3.98 8.07
N ALA A 236 -2.50 3.30 7.19
CA ALA A 236 -3.61 2.42 7.56
C ALA A 236 -3.16 0.96 7.75
N LEU A 237 -2.10 0.55 7.06
CA LEU A 237 -1.53 -0.79 7.10
C LEU A 237 -0.06 -0.73 6.69
N SER A 238 0.80 -1.50 7.36
CA SER A 238 2.18 -1.77 6.92
C SER A 238 2.44 -3.26 7.05
N GLU A 239 3.06 -3.87 6.06
CA GLU A 239 3.50 -5.27 6.07
C GLU A 239 4.80 -5.40 5.29
N HIS A 240 5.70 -6.28 5.73
CA HIS A 240 6.98 -6.49 5.07
C HIS A 240 7.35 -7.96 4.93
N VAL A 241 8.20 -8.26 3.96
CA VAL A 241 8.79 -9.59 3.75
C VAL A 241 10.27 -9.47 3.38
N THR A 242 11.09 -10.29 4.04
CA THR A 242 12.53 -10.38 3.82
C THR A 242 12.87 -10.91 2.42
N ILE A 243 13.82 -10.27 1.73
CA ILE A 243 14.32 -10.70 0.44
C ILE A 243 15.33 -11.83 0.66
N GLN A 244 14.87 -13.08 0.56
CA GLN A 244 15.65 -14.24 0.98
C GLN A 244 16.92 -14.47 0.16
N SER A 245 16.88 -14.12 -1.12
CA SER A 245 18.03 -14.23 -2.03
C SER A 245 19.09 -13.16 -1.81
N ALA A 246 18.81 -12.12 -1.03
CA ALA A 246 19.77 -11.06 -0.75
C ALA A 246 20.80 -11.52 0.29
N LEU A 247 22.05 -11.10 0.11
CA LEU A 247 23.08 -11.26 1.13
C LEU A 247 22.74 -10.37 2.34
N PRO A 248 22.96 -10.85 3.58
CA PRO A 248 22.83 -10.01 4.75
C PRO A 248 23.86 -8.88 4.71
N VAL A 249 23.46 -7.69 5.12
CA VAL A 249 24.36 -6.57 5.33
C VAL A 249 24.81 -6.52 6.80
N PRO A 250 26.05 -6.10 7.09
CA PRO A 250 26.47 -5.86 8.46
C PRO A 250 25.68 -4.69 9.04
N ALA A 251 25.56 -4.66 10.38
CA ALA A 251 25.07 -3.47 11.06
C ALA A 251 25.95 -2.28 10.70
N LEU A 252 25.34 -1.16 10.33
CA LEU A 252 26.09 0.07 10.12
C LEU A 252 26.57 0.55 11.48
N ALA A 253 27.89 0.49 11.70
CA ALA A 253 28.51 1.21 12.80
C ALA A 253 28.13 2.69 12.66
N SER A 254 27.55 3.28 13.71
CA SER A 254 27.35 4.72 13.75
C SER A 254 28.69 5.40 13.46
N LYS A 255 28.80 6.12 12.35
CA LYS A 255 29.97 6.97 12.11
C LYS A 255 30.00 8.01 13.23
N GLN A 256 31.15 8.10 13.88
CA GLN A 256 31.47 9.07 14.92
C GLN A 256 31.27 10.50 14.43
#